data_AF-A0A432EIR2-F1
#
_entry.id   AF-A0A432EIR2-F1
#
_cell.length_a   1.000
_cell.length_b   1.000
_cell.length_c   1.000
_cell.angle_alpha   90.00
_cell.angle_beta   90.00
_cell.angle_gamma   90.00
#
_symmetry.space_group_name_H-M   'P 1'
#
loop_
_entity.id
_entity.type
_entity.pdbx_description
1 polymer ?
#
loop_
_entity_poly.entity_id
_entity_poly.type
_entity_poly.pdbx_seq_one_letter_code
_entity_poly.pdbx_strand_id
1 'polypeptide(L)'
;MTENKDTLMEFPCDFNLKAFGKCDVSFEDLIRDIVNRHVPELPADAVTIRPSSKGKYHAATVKFTADSQRQLDDLYRELSGHDDIIMVL
;
A
#
# COMPACT_ATOMS: atom_id res chain seq x y z
N MET A 1 4.60 -21.91 22.33
CA MET A 1 3.67 -20.77 22.30
C MET A 1 4.53 -19.53 22.42
N THR A 2 4.93 -18.96 21.29
CA THR A 2 5.85 -17.81 21.27
C THR A 2 5.02 -16.54 21.21
N GLU A 3 4.93 -15.91 22.38
CA GLU A 3 4.60 -14.50 22.61
C GLU A 3 5.34 -13.61 21.60
N ASN A 4 4.65 -12.76 20.84
CA ASN A 4 5.31 -11.64 20.16
C ASN A 4 4.33 -10.53 19.74
N LYS A 5 4.66 -9.33 20.21
CA LYS A 5 4.12 -7.99 19.89
C LYS A 5 2.81 -7.60 20.57
N ASP A 6 2.96 -7.39 21.87
CA ASP A 6 2.72 -6.07 22.47
C ASP A 6 2.78 -4.93 21.44
N THR A 7 1.62 -4.41 21.06
CA THR A 7 1.49 -3.02 20.61
C THR A 7 0.26 -2.43 21.26
N LEU A 8 0.50 -1.55 22.23
CA LEU A 8 -0.34 -0.41 22.57
C LEU A 8 -0.52 0.52 21.34
N MET A 9 -1.02 -0.01 20.23
CA MET A 9 -1.38 0.77 19.04
C MET A 9 -2.87 1.03 19.13
N GLU A 10 -3.23 2.29 19.39
CA GLU A 10 -4.60 2.77 19.32
C GLU A 10 -5.01 2.82 17.86
N PHE A 11 -5.71 1.78 17.41
CA PHE A 11 -6.44 1.81 16.15
C PHE A 11 -7.78 2.53 16.38
N PRO A 12 -8.26 3.32 15.41
CA PRO A 12 -7.70 3.55 14.06
C PRO A 12 -6.45 4.46 14.05
N CYS A 13 -5.45 4.12 13.23
CA CYS A 13 -4.25 4.96 13.05
C CYS A 13 -3.94 5.17 11.55
N ASP A 14 -3.53 6.39 11.18
CA ASP A 14 -3.21 6.74 9.80
C ASP A 14 -1.82 6.27 9.39
N PHE A 15 -1.77 5.39 8.41
CA PHE A 15 -0.54 4.91 7.78
C PHE A 15 -0.39 5.45 6.36
N ASN A 16 0.86 5.61 5.95
CA ASN A 16 1.23 5.92 4.59
C ASN A 16 2.18 4.85 4.09
N LEU A 17 1.76 4.14 3.05
CA LEU A 17 2.52 3.09 2.40
C LEU A 17 3.00 3.61 1.05
N LYS A 18 4.28 3.46 0.74
CA LYS A 18 4.88 3.88 -0.52
C LYS A 18 5.35 2.68 -1.31
N ALA A 19 4.64 2.36 -2.40
CA ALA A 19 5.06 1.34 -3.34
C ALA A 19 5.75 1.97 -4.55
N PHE A 20 6.90 1.43 -4.93
CA PHE A 20 7.64 1.77 -6.12
C PHE A 20 7.52 0.62 -7.11
N GLY A 21 6.96 0.89 -8.28
CA GLY A 21 6.77 -0.10 -9.33
C GLY A 21 7.30 0.36 -10.68
N LYS A 22 7.29 -0.55 -11.66
CA LYS A 22 7.60 -0.21 -13.04
C LYS A 22 6.57 0.77 -13.61
N CYS A 23 7.00 1.58 -14.57
CA CYS A 23 6.14 2.54 -15.23
C CYS A 23 5.21 1.84 -16.23
N ASP A 24 4.25 1.07 -15.74
CA ASP A 24 3.24 0.39 -16.56
C ASP A 24 1.88 1.06 -16.42
N VAL A 25 1.12 1.15 -17.52
CA VAL A 25 -0.20 1.83 -17.52
C VAL A 25 -1.20 1.07 -16.64
N SER A 26 -1.03 -0.25 -16.53
CA SER A 26 -1.85 -1.11 -15.69
C SER A 26 -1.47 -1.04 -14.19
N PHE A 27 -0.32 -0.46 -13.84
CA PHE A 27 0.14 -0.37 -12.46
C PHE A 27 -0.81 0.46 -11.60
N GLU A 28 -1.31 1.57 -12.13
CA GLU A 28 -2.20 2.47 -11.41
C GLU A 28 -3.54 1.81 -11.09
N ASP A 29 -4.16 1.17 -12.09
CA ASP A 29 -5.41 0.45 -11.92
C ASP A 29 -5.25 -0.71 -10.93
N LEU A 30 -4.15 -1.45 -11.02
CA LEU A 30 -3.82 -2.58 -10.15
C LEU A 30 -3.64 -2.16 -8.69
N ILE A 31 -2.84 -1.11 -8.41
CA ILE A 31 -2.69 -0.57 -7.05
C ILE A 31 -4.07 -0.16 -6.51
N ARG A 32 -4.87 0.54 -7.32
CA ARG A 32 -6.16 1.06 -6.87
C ARG A 32 -7.15 -0.07 -6.57
N ASP A 33 -7.16 -1.14 -7.37
CA ASP A 33 -8.00 -2.32 -7.15
C ASP A 33 -7.60 -3.08 -5.87
N ILE A 34 -6.30 -3.34 -5.70
CA ILE A 34 -5.72 -3.98 -4.51
C ILE A 34 -6.08 -3.19 -3.25
N VAL A 35 -5.77 -1.90 -3.23
CA VAL A 35 -6.02 -1.08 -2.05
C VAL A 35 -7.52 -0.99 -1.74
N ASN A 36 -8.38 -0.87 -2.74
CA ASN A 36 -9.83 -0.84 -2.53
C ASN A 36 -10.36 -2.18 -1.99
N ARG A 37 -9.82 -3.31 -2.44
CA ARG A 37 -10.18 -4.64 -1.94
C ARG A 37 -9.82 -4.83 -0.46
N HIS A 38 -8.66 -4.34 -0.03
CA HIS A 38 -8.20 -4.45 1.36
C HIS A 38 -8.78 -3.36 2.27
N VAL A 39 -9.05 -2.18 1.71
CA VAL A 39 -9.49 -0.99 2.44
C VAL A 39 -10.70 -0.38 1.70
N PRO A 40 -11.91 -0.91 1.88
CA PRO A 40 -13.10 -0.41 1.19
C PRO A 40 -13.48 1.01 1.62
N GLU A 41 -13.07 1.41 2.83
CA GLU A 41 -13.26 2.78 3.36
C GLU A 41 -12.15 3.75 2.93
N LEU A 42 -11.26 3.33 2.01
CA LEU A 42 -10.21 4.19 1.51
C LEU A 42 -10.80 5.36 0.72
N PRO A 43 -10.41 6.62 1.04
CA PRO A 43 -10.76 7.74 0.18
C PRO A 43 -10.18 7.56 -1.22
N ALA A 44 -10.91 7.95 -2.26
CA ALA A 44 -10.41 7.87 -3.64
C ALA A 44 -9.11 8.68 -3.86
N ASP A 45 -8.91 9.74 -3.07
CA ASP A 45 -7.71 10.60 -3.08
C ASP A 45 -6.55 10.03 -2.26
N ALA A 46 -6.76 8.93 -1.54
CA ALA A 46 -5.76 8.38 -0.66
C ALA A 46 -4.65 7.60 -1.40
N VAL A 47 -4.92 7.14 -2.63
CA VAL A 47 -3.89 6.64 -3.54
C VAL A 47 -3.42 7.79 -4.43
N THR A 48 -2.16 8.19 -4.27
CA THR A 48 -1.51 9.15 -5.16
C THR A 48 -0.38 8.44 -5.88
N ILE A 49 -0.50 8.30 -7.19
CA ILE A 49 0.57 7.74 -8.03
C ILE A 49 1.28 8.89 -8.73
N ARG A 50 2.61 8.89 -8.65
CA ARG A 50 3.45 9.86 -9.35
C ARG A 50 4.47 9.17 -10.22
N PRO A 51 4.61 9.58 -11.50
CA PRO A 51 5.72 9.12 -12.31
C PRO A 51 7.03 9.65 -11.72
N SER A 52 8.03 8.79 -11.65
CA SER A 52 9.38 9.21 -11.26
C SER A 52 9.94 10.17 -12.32
N SER A 53 10.79 11.13 -11.92
CA SER A 53 11.37 12.13 -12.82
C SER A 53 12.10 11.55 -14.05
N LYS A 54 12.50 10.27 -14.00
CA LYS A 54 13.13 9.56 -15.13
C LYS A 54 12.15 8.74 -15.99
N GLY A 55 10.85 8.71 -15.67
CA GLY A 55 9.83 7.94 -16.40
C GLY A 55 10.01 6.43 -16.36
N LYS A 56 10.92 5.91 -15.53
CA LYS A 56 11.22 4.47 -15.45
C LYS A 56 10.36 3.73 -14.42
N TYR A 57 9.90 4.45 -13.40
CA TYR A 57 9.18 3.89 -12.25
C TYR A 57 8.02 4.79 -11.84
N HIS A 58 6.97 4.19 -11.28
CA HIS A 58 5.89 4.90 -10.59
C HIS A 58 6.08 4.79 -9.07
N ALA A 59 5.84 5.89 -8.36
CA ALA A 59 5.74 5.92 -6.91
C ALA A 59 4.26 6.06 -6.54
N ALA A 60 3.66 4.97 -6.08
CA ALA A 60 2.33 4.97 -5.47
C ALA A 60 2.46 5.27 -3.98
N THR A 61 1.77 6.30 -3.51
CA THR A 61 1.62 6.60 -2.08
C THR A 61 0.18 6.30 -1.71
N VAL A 62 -0.03 5.32 -0.83
CA VAL A 62 -1.32 4.90 -0.33
C VAL A 62 -1.43 5.38 1.11
N LYS A 63 -2.31 6.34 1.35
CA LYS A 63 -2.61 6.85 2.69
C LYS A 63 -3.90 6.19 3.17
N PHE A 64 -3.87 5.48 4.28
CA PHE A 64 -5.08 4.83 4.78
C PHE A 64 -5.07 4.70 6.28
N THR A 65 -6.26 4.63 6.84
CA THR A 65 -6.44 4.37 8.26
C THR A 65 -6.46 2.86 8.45
N ALA A 66 -5.42 2.33 9.07
CA ALA A 66 -5.38 0.92 9.44
C ALA A 66 -6.25 0.73 10.68
N ASP A 67 -7.15 -0.25 10.64
CA ASP A 67 -7.91 -0.68 11.82
C ASP A 67 -7.21 -1.85 12.53
N SER A 68 -6.30 -2.52 11.82
CA SER A 68 -5.56 -3.68 12.33
C SER A 68 -4.22 -3.88 11.63
N GLN A 69 -3.23 -4.38 12.37
CA GLN A 69 -1.92 -4.74 11.82
C GLN A 69 -2.01 -5.79 10.69
N ARG A 70 -3.00 -6.71 10.76
CA ARG A 70 -3.19 -7.72 9.70
C ARG A 70 -3.56 -7.10 8.35
N GLN A 71 -4.39 -6.05 8.34
CA GLN A 71 -4.81 -5.39 7.10
C GLN A 71 -3.61 -4.71 6.42
N LEU A 72 -2.72 -4.10 7.21
CA LEU A 72 -1.45 -3.54 6.73
C LEU A 72 -0.55 -4.63 6.13
N ASP A 73 -0.36 -5.74 6.84
CA ASP A 73 0.49 -6.84 6.39
C ASP A 73 -0.03 -7.48 5.11
N ASP A 74 -1.34 -7.72 5.00
CA ASP A 74 -1.96 -8.31 3.82
C ASP A 74 -1.83 -7.39 2.60
N LEU A 75 -2.08 -6.08 2.77
CA LEU A 75 -1.87 -5.09 1.72
C LEU A 75 -0.39 -5.02 1.31
N TYR A 76 0.53 -4.94 2.27
CA TYR A 76 1.97 -4.87 2.00
C TYR A 76 2.44 -6.12 1.25
N ARG A 77 1.95 -7.29 1.64
CA ARG A 77 2.29 -8.58 1.04
C ARG A 77 1.72 -8.73 -0.36
N GLU A 78 0.48 -8.30 -0.59
CA GLU A 78 -0.13 -8.33 -1.92
C GLU A 78 0.66 -7.40 -2.86
N LEU A 79 0.90 -6.16 -2.43
CA LEU A 79 1.71 -5.19 -3.15
C LEU A 79 3.13 -5.72 -3.43
N SER A 80 3.87 -6.14 -2.41
CA SER A 80 5.23 -6.66 -2.59
C SER A 80 5.27 -7.98 -3.39
N GLY A 81 4.14 -8.68 -3.54
CA GLY A 81 4.03 -9.92 -4.30
C GLY A 81 3.80 -9.73 -5.80
N HIS A 82 3.50 -8.51 -6.25
CA HIS A 82 3.32 -8.21 -7.66
C HIS A 82 4.65 -7.99 -8.39
N ASP A 83 4.81 -8.62 -9.55
CA ASP A 83 5.99 -8.50 -10.43
C ASP A 83 6.29 -7.05 -10.87
N ASP A 84 5.26 -6.22 -10.91
CA ASP A 84 5.35 -4.80 -11.22
C ASP A 84 5.87 -3.95 -10.06
N ILE A 85 5.85 -4.46 -8.83
CA ILE A 85 6.31 -3.76 -7.62
C ILE A 85 7.74 -4.16 -7.32
N ILE A 86 8.60 -3.15 -7.27
CA ILE A 86 10.04 -3.30 -7.03
C ILE A 86 10.33 -3.18 -5.54
N MET A 87 9.61 -2.29 -4.86
CA MET A 87 9.85 -2.01 -3.44
C MET A 87 8.61 -1.41 -2.77
N VAL A 88 8.35 -1.76 -1.52
CA VAL A 88 7.31 -1.13 -0.69
C VAL A 88 7.94 -0.62 0.61
N LEU A 89 7.63 0.61 1.01
CA LEU A 89 8.17 1.34 2.16
C LEU A 89 7.06 1.88 3.07
#